data_AF-A0A0C3S7F7-F1
#
_entry.id   AF-A0A0C3S7F7-F1
#
_cell.length_a   1.000
_cell.length_b   1.000
_cell.length_c   1.000
_cell.angle_alpha   90.00
_cell.angle_beta   90.00
_cell.angle_gamma   90.00
#
_symmetry.space_group_name_H-M   'P 1'
#
loop_
_entity.id
_entity.type
_entity.pdbx_description
1 polymer ?
#
loop_
_entity_poly.entity_id
_entity_poly.type
_entity_poly.pdbx_seq_one_letter_code
_entity_poly.pdbx_strand_id
1 'polypeptide(L)'
;MSSAETMRDPLRVGKAIRAQLESEIPRDLPLDRDFREGSAYTITDHVNGLHAQLCPDARTLELFTSLVNHLHAFARETRPTHTEWTRAVEYLTRAGKESTEFKNELVLLSDCLGLSALVDELNHPKPAGCTDSCEPGPFFTTDAPEVPSGSVVASDNTVGEHLYFSATVRNTQGEGIPGVKAEMWGEAHERS
;
A
#
# COMPACT_ATOMS: atom_id res chain seq x y z
N MET A 1 -23.57 20.70 3.60
CA MET A 1 -23.19 20.08 4.89
C MET A 1 -24.28 19.11 5.28
N SER A 2 -23.96 17.83 5.41
CA SER A 2 -24.90 16.76 5.78
C SER A 2 -25.43 17.00 7.21
N SER A 3 -26.73 16.73 7.45
CA SER A 3 -27.37 16.99 8.76
C SER A 3 -26.92 16.00 9.83
N ALA A 4 -27.04 16.35 11.12
CA ALA A 4 -26.67 15.46 12.24
C ALA A 4 -27.44 14.13 12.24
N GLU A 5 -28.66 14.10 11.72
CA GLU A 5 -29.45 12.87 11.51
C GLU A 5 -28.88 12.00 10.38
N THR A 6 -28.25 12.61 9.37
CA THR A 6 -27.65 11.92 8.25
C THR A 6 -26.38 11.15 8.65
N MET A 7 -25.65 11.62 9.67
CA MET A 7 -24.43 10.97 10.17
C MET A 7 -24.68 9.89 11.22
N ARG A 8 -25.89 9.83 11.80
CA ARG A 8 -26.28 8.82 12.81
C ARG A 8 -27.00 7.62 12.22
N ASP A 9 -27.21 7.61 10.91
CA ASP A 9 -27.88 6.54 10.20
C ASP A 9 -26.89 5.43 9.80
N PRO A 10 -26.91 4.26 10.46
CA PRO A 10 -26.04 3.13 10.13
C PRO A 10 -26.25 2.59 8.69
N LEU A 11 -27.30 3.05 7.97
CA LEU A 11 -27.58 2.68 6.59
C LEU A 11 -26.74 3.45 5.54
N ARG A 12 -25.92 4.43 5.95
CA ARG A 12 -25.12 5.28 5.04
C ARG A 12 -23.64 4.91 4.91
N VAL A 13 -23.26 3.71 5.33
CA VAL A 13 -21.89 3.20 5.16
C VAL A 13 -21.74 2.49 3.80
N GLY A 14 -20.56 2.59 3.17
CA GLY A 14 -20.30 2.11 1.81
C GLY A 14 -20.62 0.62 1.59
N LYS A 15 -21.00 0.26 0.35
CA LYS A 15 -21.49 -1.09 -0.02
C LYS A 15 -20.62 -2.25 0.45
N ALA A 16 -19.29 -2.07 0.48
CA ALA A 16 -18.34 -3.08 0.94
C ALA A 16 -18.43 -3.36 2.46
N ILE A 17 -18.59 -2.30 3.27
CA ILE A 17 -18.76 -2.43 4.73
C ILE A 17 -20.07 -3.14 5.06
N ARG A 18 -21.12 -2.91 4.26
CA ARG A 18 -22.40 -3.65 4.40
C ARG A 18 -22.25 -5.15 4.16
N ALA A 19 -21.52 -5.55 3.12
CA ALA A 19 -21.32 -6.96 2.79
C ALA A 19 -20.55 -7.72 3.87
N GLN A 20 -19.61 -7.05 4.56
CA GLN A 20 -18.86 -7.62 5.67
C GLN A 20 -19.64 -7.66 6.99
N LEU A 21 -20.65 -6.81 7.15
CA LEU A 21 -21.47 -6.70 8.38
C LEU A 21 -22.87 -7.30 8.24
N GLU A 22 -23.20 -7.98 7.15
CA GLU A 22 -24.54 -8.54 6.89
C GLU A 22 -25.03 -9.47 8.02
N SER A 23 -24.12 -10.05 8.80
CA SER A 23 -24.41 -10.95 9.93
C SER A 23 -24.00 -10.38 11.30
N GLU A 24 -23.48 -9.16 11.36
CA GLU A 24 -22.96 -8.55 12.58
C GLU A 24 -23.74 -7.28 12.93
N ILE A 25 -24.37 -7.26 14.11
CA ILE A 25 -25.03 -6.06 14.62
C ILE A 25 -23.94 -5.06 15.02
N PRO A 26 -23.88 -3.85 14.41
CA PRO A 26 -22.91 -2.84 14.82
C PRO A 26 -23.12 -2.51 16.29
N ARG A 27 -22.07 -2.66 17.09
CA ARG A 27 -22.11 -2.33 18.51
C ARG A 27 -22.16 -0.82 18.65
N ASP A 28 -23.29 -0.29 19.12
CA ASP A 28 -23.37 1.11 19.52
C ASP A 28 -22.53 1.29 20.79
N LEU A 29 -21.40 1.99 20.66
CA LEU A 29 -20.46 2.23 21.74
C LEU A 29 -20.62 3.69 22.17
N PRO A 30 -21.43 3.96 23.22
CA PRO A 30 -21.57 5.32 23.72
C PRO A 30 -20.20 5.87 24.15
N LEU A 31 -20.02 7.17 23.94
CA LEU A 31 -18.85 7.87 24.47
C LEU A 31 -18.96 7.93 26.00
N ASP A 32 -18.23 7.07 26.70
CA ASP A 32 -18.19 7.06 28.17
C ASP A 32 -17.48 8.29 28.74
N ARG A 33 -16.67 8.99 27.93
CA ARG A 33 -15.85 10.15 28.31
C ARG A 33 -15.58 11.06 27.11
N ASP A 34 -15.73 12.36 27.33
CA ASP A 34 -15.36 13.39 26.35
C ASP A 34 -13.84 13.45 26.18
N PHE A 35 -13.38 13.51 24.93
CA PHE A 35 -11.98 13.77 24.58
C PHE A 35 -11.77 15.20 24.09
N ARG A 36 -10.61 15.78 24.41
CA ARG A 36 -10.23 17.12 23.96
C ARG A 36 -8.73 17.23 23.79
N GLU A 37 -8.30 17.82 22.67
CA GLU A 37 -6.89 18.10 22.43
C GLU A 37 -6.33 19.04 23.52
N GLY A 38 -5.12 18.74 24.02
CA GLY A 38 -4.50 19.45 25.15
C GLY A 38 -5.02 19.08 26.54
N SER A 39 -5.93 18.09 26.65
CA SER A 39 -6.37 17.55 27.94
C SER A 39 -5.68 16.22 28.26
N ALA A 40 -5.98 15.66 29.45
CA ALA A 40 -5.52 14.32 29.83
C ALA A 40 -6.21 13.17 29.06
N TYR A 41 -7.15 13.48 28.15
CA TYR A 41 -7.76 12.53 27.22
C TYR A 41 -7.88 13.13 25.82
N THR A 42 -7.22 12.53 24.85
CA THR A 42 -7.30 12.97 23.47
C THR A 42 -8.09 11.97 22.63
N ILE A 43 -8.43 12.39 21.41
CA ILE A 43 -9.01 11.48 20.41
C ILE A 43 -8.09 10.28 20.13
N THR A 44 -6.77 10.45 20.28
CA THR A 44 -5.80 9.37 20.07
C THR A 44 -5.98 8.27 21.11
N ASP A 45 -6.10 8.66 22.38
CA ASP A 45 -6.32 7.74 23.49
C ASP A 45 -7.64 6.99 23.33
N HIS A 46 -8.69 7.71 22.91
CA HIS A 46 -10.00 7.12 22.69
C HIS A 46 -10.01 6.08 21.55
N VAL A 47 -9.45 6.43 20.38
CA VAL A 47 -9.39 5.52 19.23
C VAL A 47 -8.57 4.28 19.54
N ASN A 48 -7.40 4.43 20.18
CA ASN A 48 -6.58 3.28 20.58
C ASN A 48 -7.30 2.41 21.63
N GLY A 49 -8.00 3.02 22.58
CA GLY A 49 -8.82 2.31 23.55
C GLY A 49 -9.95 1.49 22.89
N LEU A 50 -10.64 2.06 21.90
CA LEU A 50 -11.64 1.36 21.11
C LEU A 50 -11.04 0.20 20.32
N HIS A 51 -9.91 0.42 19.62
CA HIS A 51 -9.22 -0.65 18.88
C HIS A 51 -8.84 -1.80 19.81
N ALA A 52 -8.31 -1.51 21.00
CA ALA A 52 -7.92 -2.53 21.97
C ALA A 52 -9.10 -3.36 22.49
N GLN A 53 -10.31 -2.81 22.52
CA GLN A 53 -11.52 -3.52 22.94
C GLN A 53 -12.15 -4.35 21.82
N LEU A 54 -12.00 -3.91 20.56
CA LEU A 54 -12.75 -4.47 19.43
C LEU A 54 -11.90 -5.35 18.51
N CYS A 55 -10.58 -5.17 18.48
CA CYS A 55 -9.70 -5.94 17.60
C CYS A 55 -9.24 -7.23 18.30
N PRO A 56 -9.70 -8.42 17.86
CA PRO A 56 -9.30 -9.68 18.49
C PRO A 56 -7.88 -10.11 18.10
N ASP A 57 -7.38 -9.67 16.94
CA ASP A 57 -6.05 -10.03 16.44
C ASP A 57 -4.98 -9.09 17.01
N ALA A 58 -4.07 -9.65 17.80
CA ALA A 58 -3.06 -8.86 18.51
C ALA A 58 -2.09 -8.14 17.56
N ARG A 59 -1.74 -8.75 16.41
CA ARG A 59 -0.82 -8.14 15.45
C ARG A 59 -1.48 -6.97 14.72
N THR A 60 -2.73 -7.13 14.29
CA THR A 60 -3.52 -6.05 13.70
C THR A 60 -3.68 -4.90 14.68
N LEU A 61 -3.99 -5.19 15.96
CA LEU A 61 -4.09 -4.17 16.99
C LEU A 61 -2.79 -3.38 17.15
N GLU A 62 -1.64 -4.07 17.20
CA GLU A 62 -0.32 -3.43 17.29
C GLU A 62 -0.07 -2.48 16.11
N LEU A 63 -0.30 -2.96 14.87
CA LEU A 63 -0.09 -2.18 13.66
C LEU A 63 -1.00 -0.94 13.60
N PHE A 64 -2.29 -1.09 13.89
CA PHE A 64 -3.23 0.02 13.84
C PHE A 64 -3.03 1.02 14.99
N THR A 65 -2.63 0.57 16.17
CA THR A 65 -2.25 1.46 17.28
C THR A 65 -1.07 2.35 16.87
N SER A 66 -0.04 1.76 16.27
CA SER A 66 1.11 2.51 15.75
C SER A 66 0.71 3.49 14.65
N LEU A 67 -0.07 3.04 13.66
CA LEU A 67 -0.54 3.87 12.56
C LEU A 67 -1.33 5.10 13.04
N VAL A 68 -2.29 4.90 13.95
CA VAL A 68 -3.08 6.00 14.54
C VAL A 68 -2.18 7.00 15.25
N ASN A 69 -1.23 6.52 16.05
CA ASN A 69 -0.31 7.39 16.77
C ASN A 69 0.54 8.24 15.82
N HIS A 70 1.13 7.64 14.79
CA HIS A 70 1.95 8.36 13.81
C HIS A 70 1.12 9.34 12.96
N LEU A 71 -0.08 8.94 12.53
CA LEU A 71 -0.96 9.81 11.74
C LEU A 71 -1.45 11.01 12.55
N HIS A 72 -1.82 10.80 13.81
CA HIS A 72 -2.22 11.90 14.69
C HIS A 72 -1.04 12.79 15.08
N ALA A 73 0.16 12.24 15.23
CA ALA A 73 1.38 13.04 15.42
C ALA A 73 1.65 13.95 14.20
N PHE A 74 1.58 13.39 12.99
CA PHE A 74 1.71 14.16 11.73
C PHE A 74 0.66 15.29 11.65
N ALA A 75 -0.60 15.01 12.01
CA ALA A 75 -1.65 16.03 12.00
C ALA A 75 -1.40 17.15 13.02
N ARG A 76 -0.87 16.83 14.21
CA ARG A 76 -0.51 17.85 15.21
C ARG A 76 0.68 18.71 14.79
N GLU A 77 1.66 18.08 14.15
CA GLU A 77 2.86 18.74 13.63
C GLU A 77 2.51 19.72 12.50
N THR A 78 1.75 19.26 11.52
CA THR A 78 1.46 20.02 10.30
C THR A 78 0.23 20.91 10.39
N ARG A 79 -0.68 20.62 11.34
CA ARG A 79 -1.94 21.35 11.57
C ARG A 79 -2.72 21.61 10.26
N PRO A 80 -3.07 20.55 9.50
CA PRO A 80 -3.71 20.72 8.21
C PRO A 80 -5.04 21.47 8.35
N THR A 81 -5.30 22.36 7.41
CA THR A 81 -6.60 23.03 7.30
C THR A 81 -7.68 22.04 6.86
N HIS A 82 -8.94 22.37 7.11
CA HIS A 82 -10.04 21.56 6.61
C HIS A 82 -10.02 21.43 5.08
N THR A 83 -9.59 22.47 4.36
CA THR A 83 -9.46 22.44 2.89
C THR A 83 -8.40 21.44 2.44
N GLU A 84 -7.23 21.41 3.08
CA GLU A 84 -6.16 20.44 2.78
C GLU A 84 -6.60 19.01 3.11
N TRP A 85 -7.25 18.82 4.26
CA TRP A 85 -7.81 17.52 4.63
C TRP A 85 -8.85 17.04 3.61
N THR A 86 -9.78 17.90 3.19
CA THR A 86 -10.78 17.56 2.17
C THR A 86 -10.12 17.17 0.85
N ARG A 87 -9.10 17.90 0.40
CA ARG A 87 -8.34 17.54 -0.82
C ARG A 87 -7.63 16.20 -0.69
N ALA A 88 -7.04 15.89 0.47
CA ALA A 88 -6.41 14.60 0.71
C ALA A 88 -7.42 13.45 0.66
N VAL A 89 -8.61 13.62 1.27
CA VAL A 89 -9.70 12.63 1.21
C VAL A 89 -10.20 12.46 -0.22
N GLU A 90 -10.37 13.54 -0.99
CA GLU A 90 -10.77 13.48 -2.41
C GLU A 90 -9.73 12.75 -3.25
N TYR A 91 -8.44 13.00 -3.02
CA TYR A 91 -7.34 12.33 -3.71
C TYR A 91 -7.35 10.82 -3.45
N LEU A 92 -7.41 10.39 -2.18
CA LEU A 92 -7.48 8.96 -1.80
C LEU A 92 -8.75 8.30 -2.34
N THR A 93 -9.88 9.01 -2.32
CA THR A 93 -11.15 8.53 -2.89
C THR A 93 -11.02 8.30 -4.40
N ARG A 94 -10.35 9.20 -5.12
CA ARG A 94 -10.13 9.06 -6.55
C ARG A 94 -9.21 7.88 -6.87
N ALA A 95 -8.10 7.74 -6.15
CA ALA A 95 -7.20 6.58 -6.29
C ALA A 95 -7.98 5.26 -6.08
N GLY A 96 -8.78 5.15 -5.03
CA GLY A 96 -9.62 3.98 -4.80
C GLY A 96 -10.63 3.71 -5.93
N LYS A 97 -11.19 4.74 -6.57
CA LYS A 97 -12.13 4.62 -7.70
C LYS A 97 -11.46 4.28 -9.03
N GLU A 98 -10.21 4.69 -9.23
CA GLU A 98 -9.42 4.42 -10.44
C GLU A 98 -8.72 3.06 -10.40
N SER A 99 -8.73 2.39 -9.24
CA SER A 99 -8.25 1.03 -9.08
C SER A 99 -9.17 0.02 -9.78
N THR A 100 -8.58 -0.95 -10.46
CA THR A 100 -9.23 -2.06 -11.18
C THR A 100 -8.65 -3.40 -10.72
N GLU A 101 -9.10 -4.52 -11.30
CA GLU A 101 -8.52 -5.85 -11.00
C GLU A 101 -7.06 -5.99 -11.46
N PHE A 102 -6.63 -5.18 -12.44
CA PHE A 102 -5.28 -5.21 -13.02
C PHE A 102 -4.36 -4.11 -12.46
N LYS A 103 -4.93 -3.09 -11.80
CA LYS A 103 -4.18 -1.91 -11.34
C LYS A 103 -4.71 -1.44 -10.00
N ASN A 104 -3.84 -1.37 -8.99
CA ASN A 104 -4.20 -0.82 -7.68
C ASN A 104 -3.49 0.51 -7.44
N GLU A 105 -4.23 1.61 -7.52
CA GLU A 105 -3.67 2.96 -7.35
C GLU A 105 -3.20 3.24 -5.92
N LEU A 106 -3.70 2.50 -4.92
CA LEU A 106 -3.17 2.62 -3.55
C LEU A 106 -1.81 1.93 -3.41
N VAL A 107 -1.54 0.88 -4.19
CA VAL A 107 -0.20 0.28 -4.29
C VAL A 107 0.75 1.26 -4.99
N LEU A 108 0.30 1.88 -6.10
CA LEU A 108 1.10 2.90 -6.79
C LEU A 108 1.36 4.14 -5.92
N LEU A 109 0.40 4.54 -5.08
CA LEU A 109 0.61 5.58 -4.07
C LEU A 109 1.65 5.15 -3.04
N SER A 110 1.63 3.88 -2.60
CA SER A 110 2.66 3.31 -1.71
C SER A 110 4.04 3.38 -2.34
N ASP A 111 4.16 3.09 -3.65
CA ASP A 111 5.41 3.22 -4.40
C ASP A 111 5.89 4.67 -4.45
N CYS A 112 5.01 5.62 -4.76
CA CYS A 112 5.32 7.05 -4.77
C CYS A 112 5.79 7.57 -3.40
N LEU A 113 5.31 6.98 -2.31
CA LEU A 113 5.68 7.33 -0.93
C LEU A 113 6.89 6.55 -0.41
N GLY A 114 7.43 5.59 -1.19
CA GLY A 114 8.54 4.73 -0.80
C GLY A 114 8.18 3.66 0.25
N LEU A 115 6.89 3.48 0.56
CA LEU A 115 6.45 2.55 1.59
C LEU A 115 6.63 1.08 1.16
N SER A 116 6.37 0.77 -0.10
CA SER A 116 6.52 -0.58 -0.64
C SER A 116 7.98 -1.05 -0.60
N ALA A 117 8.91 -0.18 -1.04
CA ALA A 117 10.35 -0.43 -0.93
C ALA A 117 10.80 -0.63 0.52
N LEU A 118 10.34 0.23 1.45
CA LEU A 118 10.65 0.09 2.87
C LEU A 118 10.12 -1.23 3.45
N VAL A 119 8.91 -1.65 3.07
CA VAL A 119 8.35 -2.94 3.51
C VAL A 119 9.19 -4.11 2.97
N ASP A 120 9.62 -4.07 1.71
CA ASP A 120 10.50 -5.09 1.14
C ASP A 120 11.84 -5.16 1.90
N GLU A 121 12.50 -4.04 2.14
CA GLU A 121 13.76 -3.98 2.89
C GLU A 121 13.65 -4.58 4.31
N LEU A 122 12.55 -4.27 5.01
CA LEU A 122 12.31 -4.77 6.37
C LEU A 122 12.05 -6.29 6.41
N ASN A 123 11.42 -6.85 5.38
CA ASN A 123 11.06 -8.27 5.33
C ASN A 123 12.12 -9.14 4.64
N HIS A 124 12.96 -8.56 3.79
CA HIS A 124 13.98 -9.25 3.02
C HIS A 124 15.37 -8.64 3.21
N PRO A 125 15.87 -8.55 4.47
CA PRO A 125 17.17 -7.94 4.74
C PRO A 125 18.27 -8.65 3.96
N LYS A 126 18.96 -7.90 3.09
CA LYS A 126 20.02 -8.43 2.25
C LYS A 126 21.37 -8.38 2.97
N PRO A 127 22.19 -9.45 2.92
CA PRO A 127 23.59 -9.37 3.33
C PRO A 127 24.33 -8.28 2.55
N ALA A 128 25.35 -7.69 3.17
CA ALA A 128 26.21 -6.73 2.49
C ALA A 128 26.80 -7.33 1.20
N GLY A 129 26.73 -6.58 0.09
CA GLY A 129 27.23 -7.00 -1.22
C GLY A 129 26.23 -7.76 -2.09
N CYS A 130 24.98 -7.98 -1.62
CA CYS A 130 23.89 -8.44 -2.47
C CYS A 130 23.28 -7.28 -3.28
N THR A 131 22.70 -7.60 -4.43
CA THR A 131 21.85 -6.66 -5.19
C THR A 131 20.61 -6.31 -4.38
N ASP A 132 20.28 -5.02 -4.30
CA ASP A 132 19.05 -4.54 -3.66
C ASP A 132 17.83 -5.11 -4.39
N SER A 133 16.79 -5.45 -3.62
CA SER A 133 15.50 -5.83 -4.18
C SER A 133 14.62 -4.61 -4.39
N CYS A 134 13.63 -4.77 -5.25
CA CYS A 134 12.51 -3.87 -5.37
C CYS A 134 11.24 -4.70 -5.53
N GLU A 135 10.09 -4.12 -5.18
CA GLU A 135 8.81 -4.72 -5.55
C GLU A 135 8.68 -4.85 -7.08
N PRO A 136 8.05 -5.91 -7.60
CA PRO A 136 7.94 -6.16 -9.04
C PRO A 136 7.05 -5.12 -9.76
N GLY A 137 6.29 -4.31 -9.03
CA GLY A 137 5.30 -3.41 -9.61
C GLY A 137 4.10 -4.15 -10.22
N PRO A 138 3.13 -3.44 -10.79
CA PRO A 138 1.82 -4.02 -11.13
C PRO A 138 1.79 -4.85 -12.43
N PHE A 139 2.89 -4.90 -13.18
CA PHE A 139 2.89 -5.42 -14.56
C PHE A 139 3.57 -6.78 -14.71
N PHE A 140 3.98 -7.42 -13.62
CA PHE A 140 4.55 -8.76 -13.67
C PHE A 140 3.48 -9.81 -14.01
N THR A 141 3.81 -10.72 -14.93
CA THR A 141 2.98 -11.89 -15.25
C THR A 141 3.80 -13.18 -15.15
N THR A 142 3.13 -14.30 -14.88
CA THR A 142 3.79 -15.61 -14.64
C THR A 142 3.86 -16.50 -15.87
N ASP A 143 3.32 -16.03 -17.00
CA ASP A 143 3.16 -16.77 -18.25
C ASP A 143 4.22 -16.43 -19.31
N ALA A 144 5.32 -15.80 -18.90
CA ALA A 144 6.43 -15.47 -19.79
C ALA A 144 7.10 -16.75 -20.35
N PRO A 145 7.43 -16.80 -21.66
CA PRO A 145 8.09 -17.94 -22.25
C PRO A 145 9.55 -18.05 -21.79
N GLU A 146 10.01 -19.28 -21.49
CA GLU A 146 11.42 -19.53 -21.21
C GLU A 146 12.24 -19.58 -22.50
N VAL A 147 13.33 -18.81 -22.55
CA VAL A 147 14.26 -18.77 -23.69
C VAL A 147 15.72 -18.92 -23.22
N PRO A 148 16.63 -19.47 -24.06
CA PRO A 148 18.06 -19.54 -23.73
C PRO A 148 18.72 -18.17 -23.54
N SER A 149 19.83 -18.13 -22.81
CA SER A 149 20.67 -16.93 -22.71
C SER A 149 21.17 -16.49 -24.09
N GLY A 150 21.09 -15.19 -24.36
CA GLY A 150 21.43 -14.59 -25.66
C GLY A 150 20.26 -14.50 -26.65
N SER A 151 19.07 -14.96 -26.28
CA SER A 151 17.86 -14.79 -27.08
C SER A 151 17.36 -13.34 -27.10
N VAL A 152 16.65 -12.99 -28.17
CA VAL A 152 15.86 -11.75 -28.26
C VAL A 152 14.55 -11.99 -27.52
N VAL A 153 14.24 -11.13 -26.54
CA VAL A 153 12.99 -11.19 -25.75
C VAL A 153 11.94 -10.20 -26.22
N ALA A 154 12.32 -9.22 -27.05
CA ALA A 154 11.39 -8.28 -27.66
C ALA A 154 10.56 -8.97 -28.75
N SER A 155 9.27 -8.65 -28.82
CA SER A 155 8.39 -9.09 -29.89
C SER A 155 8.80 -8.48 -31.24
N ASP A 156 8.50 -9.16 -32.35
CA ASP A 156 8.87 -8.70 -33.70
C ASP A 156 8.36 -7.29 -34.07
N ASN A 157 7.28 -6.85 -33.41
CA ASN A 157 6.65 -5.55 -33.64
C ASN A 157 7.06 -4.49 -32.59
N THR A 158 7.98 -4.80 -31.67
CA THR A 158 8.47 -3.84 -30.68
C THR A 158 9.19 -2.69 -31.37
N VAL A 159 8.69 -1.47 -31.17
CA VAL A 159 9.31 -0.25 -31.69
C VAL A 159 10.20 0.34 -30.59
N GLY A 160 11.41 0.74 -30.96
CA GLY A 160 12.36 1.38 -30.04
C GLY A 160 13.81 1.19 -30.48
N GLU A 161 14.73 1.76 -29.72
CA GLU A 161 16.16 1.49 -29.89
C GLU A 161 16.49 0.08 -29.38
N HIS A 162 17.38 -0.62 -30.08
CA HIS A 162 17.83 -1.94 -29.65
C HIS A 162 18.68 -1.84 -28.38
N LEU A 163 18.30 -2.59 -27.36
CA LEU A 163 19.06 -2.73 -26.11
C LEU A 163 19.74 -4.10 -26.07
N TYR A 164 21.06 -4.12 -25.88
CA TYR A 164 21.80 -5.34 -25.55
C TYR A 164 22.04 -5.38 -24.03
N PHE A 165 21.56 -6.45 -23.38
CA PHE A 165 21.73 -6.66 -21.94
C PHE A 165 22.55 -7.93 -21.67
N SER A 166 23.51 -7.83 -20.75
CA SER A 166 24.30 -8.96 -20.27
C SER A 166 24.60 -8.78 -18.79
N ALA A 167 24.50 -9.85 -18.01
CA ALA A 167 24.75 -9.86 -16.57
C ALA A 167 25.42 -11.17 -16.14
N THR A 168 26.05 -11.15 -14.95
CA THR A 168 26.59 -12.36 -14.30
C THR A 168 26.00 -12.46 -12.91
N VAL A 169 25.47 -13.63 -12.56
CA VAL A 169 24.92 -13.90 -11.23
C VAL A 169 26.01 -14.51 -10.35
N ARG A 170 26.23 -13.90 -9.18
CA ARG A 170 27.28 -14.29 -8.23
C ARG A 170 26.73 -14.40 -6.82
N ASN A 171 27.36 -15.22 -5.99
CA ASN A 171 27.14 -15.22 -4.54
C ASN A 171 27.89 -14.06 -3.86
N THR A 172 27.75 -13.92 -2.54
CA THR A 172 28.41 -12.88 -1.74
C THR A 172 29.93 -13.00 -1.65
N GLN A 173 30.50 -14.14 -2.09
CA GLN A 173 31.94 -14.35 -2.20
C GLN A 173 32.47 -14.02 -3.62
N GLY A 174 31.59 -13.62 -4.54
CA GLY A 174 31.93 -13.29 -5.92
C GLY A 174 31.99 -14.49 -6.86
N GLU A 175 31.62 -15.68 -6.40
CA GLU A 175 31.62 -16.92 -7.18
C GLU A 175 30.37 -17.00 -8.06
N GLY A 176 30.53 -17.43 -9.32
CA GLY A 176 29.41 -17.53 -10.27
C GLY A 176 28.43 -18.65 -9.91
N ILE A 177 27.12 -18.38 -10.05
CA ILE A 177 26.06 -19.37 -9.78
C ILE A 177 25.56 -19.97 -11.11
N PRO A 178 25.77 -21.27 -11.37
CA PRO A 178 25.29 -21.91 -12.59
C PRO A 178 23.79 -22.23 -12.54
N GLY A 179 23.15 -22.31 -13.71
CA GLY A 179 21.76 -22.78 -13.84
C GLY A 179 20.70 -21.80 -13.34
N VAL A 180 21.02 -20.51 -13.22
CA VAL A 180 20.09 -19.47 -12.77
C VAL A 180 19.07 -19.15 -13.85
N LYS A 181 17.80 -19.04 -13.46
CA LYS A 181 16.75 -18.44 -14.27
C LYS A 181 16.67 -16.94 -13.98
N ALA A 182 16.60 -16.14 -15.03
CA ALA A 182 16.40 -14.70 -14.94
C ALA A 182 15.09 -14.36 -15.66
N GLU A 183 14.20 -13.67 -14.96
CA GLU A 183 12.93 -13.17 -15.49
C GLU A 183 13.06 -11.67 -15.75
N MET A 184 12.56 -11.20 -16.88
CA MET A 184 12.61 -9.79 -17.26
C MET A 184 11.34 -9.37 -17.99
N TRP A 185 10.89 -8.15 -17.71
CA TRP A 185 9.80 -7.48 -18.42
C TRP A 185 10.16 -6.00 -18.60
N GLY A 186 9.48 -5.33 -19.52
CA GLY A 186 9.67 -3.92 -19.80
C GLY A 186 8.62 -3.40 -20.76
N GLU A 187 8.52 -2.07 -20.84
CA GLU A 187 7.59 -1.43 -21.77
C GLU A 187 8.17 -1.41 -23.19
N ALA A 188 7.28 -1.55 -24.17
CA ALA A 188 7.59 -1.26 -25.57
C ALA A 188 7.01 0.11 -25.92
N HIS A 189 7.68 0.84 -26.81
CA HIS A 189 7.13 2.11 -27.30
C HIS A 189 5.92 1.81 -28.21
N GLU A 190 4.74 2.34 -27.87
CA GLU A 190 3.59 2.32 -28.78
C GLU A 190 3.72 3.45 -29.80
N ARG A 191 3.26 3.24 -31.04
CA ARG A 191 3.19 4.34 -32.02
C ARG A 191 2.05 5.28 -31.61
N SER A 192 2.35 6.58 -31.48
CA SER A 192 1.35 7.66 -31.40
C SER A 192 0.52 7.76 -32.67
#